data_AF-A0A7K1SYL7-F1
#
_entry.id   AF-A0A7K1SYL7-F1
#
_cell.length_a   1.000
_cell.length_b   1.000
_cell.length_c   1.000
_cell.angle_alpha   90.00
_cell.angle_beta   90.00
_cell.angle_gamma   90.00
#
_symmetry.space_group_name_H-M   'P 1'
#
loop_
_entity.id
_entity.type
_entity.pdbx_description
1 polymer ?
#
loop_
_entity_poly.entity_id
_entity_poly.type
_entity_poly.pdbx_seq_one_letter_code
_entity_poly.pdbx_strand_id
1 'polypeptide(L)'
;MKKTAIILSLCAVIAACSNNKSDQNVSNDSTTAANQSAKSQESDADTNATKIGTDSNAGNAPSKGAQLIASADCLGCHKEQEKLVGPAYKDVAKKYPSNDKNITYLANKIISGGKGVWGDVPMTPHPNLALADAKEMAKYVLSLK
;
A
#
# COMPACT_ATOMS: atom_id res chain seq x y z
N MET A 1 -8.74 -50.91 20.87
CA MET A 1 -7.77 -51.27 19.80
C MET A 1 -6.48 -50.47 20.03
N LYS A 2 -5.30 -50.94 19.60
CA LYS A 2 -3.98 -50.46 20.12
C LYS A 2 -2.88 -50.38 19.04
N LYS A 3 -2.15 -49.25 18.99
CA LYS A 3 -0.87 -48.99 18.24
C LYS A 3 -1.01 -49.04 16.70
N THR A 4 -0.13 -48.54 15.82
CA THR A 4 1.14 -47.74 15.82
C THR A 4 0.98 -46.60 14.78
N ALA A 5 1.72 -45.48 14.69
CA ALA A 5 3.03 -44.97 15.16
C ALA A 5 4.26 -45.13 14.21
N ILE A 6 4.67 -43.98 13.61
CA ILE A 6 6.03 -43.56 13.15
C ILE A 6 6.66 -44.19 11.88
N ILE A 7 6.80 -43.34 10.83
CA ILE A 7 7.98 -43.16 9.93
C ILE A 7 7.96 -41.65 9.52
N LEU A 8 9.00 -40.81 9.44
CA LEU A 8 10.48 -40.84 9.61
C LEU A 8 11.37 -40.87 8.34
N SER A 9 11.51 -39.73 7.65
CA SER A 9 12.62 -39.34 6.75
C SER A 9 12.59 -37.80 6.59
N LEU A 10 13.60 -36.93 6.85
CA LEU A 10 15.08 -36.95 6.89
C LEU A 10 15.74 -36.47 5.58
N CYS A 11 16.91 -35.80 5.74
CA CYS A 11 17.74 -35.10 4.74
C CYS A 11 17.19 -33.74 4.24
N ALA A 12 18.00 -32.67 4.13
CA ALA A 12 19.35 -32.43 4.64
C ALA A 12 19.62 -30.93 4.84
N VAL A 13 20.59 -30.57 5.67
CA VAL A 13 21.00 -29.17 5.93
C VAL A 13 22.06 -28.73 4.91
N ILE A 14 21.92 -27.51 4.39
CA ILE A 14 23.04 -26.72 3.87
C ILE A 14 23.06 -25.37 4.58
N ALA A 15 24.09 -25.16 5.39
CA ALA A 15 24.41 -23.87 5.98
C ALA A 15 25.48 -23.18 5.12
N ALA A 16 25.27 -21.91 4.80
CA ALA A 16 26.26 -21.07 4.15
C ALA A 16 26.44 -19.79 4.97
N CYS A 17 27.59 -19.65 5.62
CA CYS A 17 27.95 -18.45 6.36
C CYS A 17 28.37 -17.34 5.39
N SER A 18 27.97 -16.10 5.66
CA SER A 18 28.65 -14.93 5.09
C SER A 18 28.65 -13.79 6.10
N ASN A 19 29.61 -13.85 7.03
CA ASN A 19 30.02 -12.67 7.78
C ASN A 19 30.66 -11.68 6.81
N ASN A 20 30.30 -10.40 6.90
CA ASN A 20 31.28 -9.36 6.61
C ASN A 20 31.07 -8.15 7.54
N LYS A 21 31.84 -8.12 8.64
CA LYS A 21 32.09 -6.90 9.41
C LYS A 21 33.25 -6.18 8.72
N SER A 22 32.98 -5.03 8.14
CA SER A 22 33.99 -4.11 7.60
C SER A 22 33.63 -2.69 8.00
N ASP A 23 34.17 -2.23 9.12
CA ASP A 23 34.09 -0.83 9.53
C ASP A 23 34.99 0.02 8.63
N GLN A 24 34.41 0.96 7.89
CA GLN A 24 35.16 2.00 7.14
C GLN A 24 34.57 3.36 7.50
N ASN A 25 35.11 3.95 8.56
CA ASN A 25 35.02 5.37 8.82
C ASN A 25 35.92 6.12 7.84
N VAL A 26 35.35 6.89 6.91
CA VAL A 26 36.03 8.03 6.28
C VAL A 26 35.03 9.19 6.13
N SER A 27 35.08 10.12 7.08
CA SER A 27 34.53 11.47 6.88
C SER A 27 35.39 12.23 5.88
N ASN A 28 34.87 12.48 4.67
CA ASN A 28 35.48 13.41 3.70
C ASN A 28 34.58 14.64 3.50
N ASP A 29 34.61 15.53 4.49
CA ASP A 29 34.32 16.94 4.26
C ASP A 29 35.59 17.61 3.70
N SER A 30 35.49 18.26 2.55
CA SER A 30 36.46 19.25 2.05
C SER A 30 35.85 20.04 0.89
N THR A 31 36.22 21.31 0.78
CA THR A 31 35.50 22.31 -0.01
C THR A 31 36.30 22.83 -1.20
N THR A 32 35.62 23.61 -2.05
CA THR A 32 36.20 24.73 -2.84
C THR A 32 37.06 24.41 -4.07
N ALA A 33 36.41 24.42 -5.24
CA ALA A 33 36.79 25.19 -6.44
C ALA A 33 35.53 25.29 -7.34
N ALA A 34 35.03 26.45 -7.81
CA ALA A 34 35.65 27.46 -8.67
C ALA A 34 36.11 26.86 -10.03
N ASN A 35 35.72 27.36 -11.21
CA ASN A 35 34.92 28.54 -11.57
C ASN A 35 34.51 28.45 -13.06
N GLN A 36 33.25 28.78 -13.40
CA GLN A 36 32.95 29.64 -14.56
C GLN A 36 31.54 30.24 -14.51
N SER A 37 31.39 31.45 -15.06
CA SER A 37 30.21 32.31 -14.87
C SER A 37 29.78 33.01 -16.16
N ALA A 38 28.48 32.92 -16.46
CA ALA A 38 27.68 33.86 -17.23
C ALA A 38 26.22 33.63 -16.74
N LYS A 39 25.50 34.55 -16.07
CA LYS A 39 25.12 35.94 -16.45
C LYS A 39 24.34 35.89 -17.78
N SER A 40 23.04 36.17 -17.86
CA SER A 40 22.11 36.99 -17.04
C SER A 40 20.69 36.35 -17.03
N GLN A 41 19.63 36.83 -16.36
CA GLN A 41 19.40 37.98 -15.46
C GLN A 41 18.15 37.71 -14.59
N GLU A 42 17.99 38.41 -13.46
CA GLU A 42 16.73 38.47 -12.71
C GLU A 42 15.81 39.57 -13.28
N SER A 43 14.49 39.31 -13.33
CA SER A 43 13.46 40.29 -12.92
C SER A 43 12.06 39.68 -12.93
N ASP A 44 11.38 39.89 -11.82
CA ASP A 44 9.99 39.61 -11.42
C ASP A 44 8.90 39.57 -12.51
N ALA A 45 8.03 38.55 -12.42
CA ALA A 45 6.64 38.61 -12.84
C ALA A 45 5.79 37.73 -11.89
N ASP A 46 4.67 38.26 -11.39
CA ASP A 46 3.91 37.72 -10.26
C ASP A 46 2.74 36.79 -10.70
N THR A 47 2.37 35.91 -9.77
CA THR A 47 1.05 35.31 -9.53
C THR A 47 0.55 34.14 -10.39
N ASN A 48 -0.10 33.22 -9.66
CA ASN A 48 -1.08 32.21 -10.06
C ASN A 48 -0.64 30.90 -10.73
N ALA A 49 -0.67 29.86 -9.89
CA ALA A 49 -1.54 28.70 -10.12
C ALA A 49 -1.21 27.74 -11.27
N THR A 50 0.08 27.51 -11.56
CA THR A 50 0.47 26.12 -11.82
C THR A 50 0.67 25.42 -10.47
N LYS A 51 -0.40 24.80 -9.98
CA LYS A 51 -0.29 23.80 -8.91
C LYS A 51 0.55 22.65 -9.47
N ILE A 52 1.85 22.64 -9.17
CA ILE A 52 2.71 21.48 -9.38
C ILE A 52 2.12 20.38 -8.48
N GLY A 53 1.22 19.59 -9.05
CA GLY A 53 0.75 18.37 -8.44
C GLY A 53 1.94 17.44 -8.43
N THR A 54 2.50 17.19 -7.24
CA THR A 54 3.51 16.15 -7.04
C THR A 54 2.89 14.81 -7.40
N ASP A 55 3.02 14.45 -8.66
CA ASP A 55 2.69 13.15 -9.22
C ASP A 55 3.57 12.13 -8.51
N SER A 56 3.02 11.58 -7.43
CA SER A 56 3.75 10.80 -6.42
C SER A 56 4.01 9.37 -6.89
N ASN A 57 4.37 9.23 -8.17
CA ASN A 57 4.70 8.02 -8.91
C ASN A 57 6.22 7.86 -9.12
N ALA A 58 7.03 8.63 -8.38
CA ALA A 58 8.46 8.43 -8.26
C ALA A 58 8.77 7.57 -7.01
N GLY A 59 8.91 6.25 -7.19
CA GLY A 59 9.61 5.36 -6.24
C GLY A 59 8.90 4.99 -4.93
N ASN A 60 7.66 5.40 -4.68
CA ASN A 60 6.93 4.99 -3.47
C ASN A 60 6.58 3.49 -3.48
N ALA A 61 7.01 2.76 -2.44
CA ALA A 61 6.59 1.38 -2.22
C ALA A 61 5.07 1.29 -1.98
N PRO A 62 4.39 0.19 -2.37
CA PRO A 62 2.95 0.04 -2.17
C PRO A 62 2.56 0.21 -0.70
N SER A 63 1.47 0.95 -0.43
CA SER A 63 1.00 1.18 0.94
C SER A 63 0.64 -0.14 1.64
N LYS A 64 0.69 -0.18 2.98
CA LYS A 64 0.28 -1.37 3.75
C LYS A 64 -1.14 -1.84 3.37
N GLY A 65 -2.07 -0.91 3.12
CA GLY A 65 -3.41 -1.22 2.60
C GLY A 65 -3.41 -1.86 1.20
N ALA A 66 -2.56 -1.38 0.29
CA ALA A 66 -2.42 -1.97 -1.04
C ALA A 66 -1.80 -3.38 -0.99
N GLN A 67 -0.74 -3.57 -0.21
CA GLN A 67 -0.12 -4.88 0.03
C GLN A 67 -1.11 -5.88 0.62
N LEU A 68 -1.92 -5.45 1.59
CA LEU A 68 -2.97 -6.27 2.21
C LEU A 68 -4.04 -6.70 1.22
N ILE A 69 -4.54 -5.78 0.39
CA ILE A 69 -5.53 -6.10 -0.66
C ILE A 69 -4.95 -7.06 -1.70
N ALA A 70 -3.71 -6.85 -2.14
CA ALA A 70 -3.03 -7.72 -3.10
C ALA A 70 -2.64 -9.10 -2.54
N SER A 71 -2.55 -9.24 -1.22
CA SER A 71 -2.29 -10.51 -0.52
C SER A 71 -3.56 -11.27 -0.12
N ALA A 72 -4.73 -10.74 -0.47
CA ALA A 72 -6.05 -11.28 -0.13
C ALA A 72 -6.87 -11.63 -1.39
N ASP A 73 -8.06 -12.19 -1.18
CA ASP A 73 -9.02 -12.58 -2.23
C ASP A 73 -9.77 -11.38 -2.85
N CYS A 74 -9.57 -10.16 -2.33
CA CYS A 74 -10.29 -8.94 -2.71
C CYS A 74 -10.30 -8.67 -4.23
N LEU A 75 -9.18 -8.95 -4.92
CA LEU A 75 -9.02 -8.70 -6.36
C LEU A 75 -9.83 -9.66 -7.26
N GLY A 76 -10.38 -10.75 -6.71
CA GLY A 76 -11.33 -11.61 -7.43
C GLY A 76 -12.71 -10.98 -7.62
N CYS A 77 -13.07 -10.01 -6.76
CA CYS A 77 -14.39 -9.37 -6.76
C CYS A 77 -14.34 -7.87 -7.10
N HIS A 78 -13.18 -7.21 -6.93
CA HIS A 78 -12.99 -5.77 -7.14
C HIS A 78 -11.80 -5.47 -8.03
N LYS A 79 -11.86 -4.34 -8.73
CA LYS A 79 -10.73 -3.70 -9.44
C LYS A 79 -10.63 -2.25 -9.00
N GLU A 80 -9.53 -1.57 -9.31
CA GLU A 80 -9.38 -0.16 -8.92
C GLU A 80 -10.35 0.76 -9.68
N GLN A 81 -10.32 0.73 -11.03
CA GLN A 81 -10.98 1.74 -11.86
C GLN A 81 -12.34 1.32 -12.45
N GLU A 82 -12.66 0.03 -12.45
CA GLU A 82 -13.91 -0.51 -13.03
C GLU A 82 -14.66 -1.45 -12.08
N LYS A 83 -15.97 -1.56 -12.26
CA LYS A 83 -16.82 -2.50 -11.53
C LYS A 83 -16.54 -3.93 -12.03
N LEU A 84 -16.42 -4.88 -11.10
CA LEU A 84 -16.38 -6.32 -11.41
C LEU A 84 -17.63 -6.99 -10.79
N VAL A 85 -17.47 -7.73 -9.69
CA VAL A 85 -18.60 -8.22 -8.88
C VAL A 85 -19.04 -7.10 -7.94
N GLY A 86 -18.08 -6.57 -7.18
CA GLY A 86 -18.22 -5.35 -6.38
C GLY A 86 -17.93 -4.07 -7.18
N PRO A 87 -18.14 -2.89 -6.56
CA PRO A 87 -17.78 -1.59 -7.12
C PRO A 87 -16.27 -1.45 -7.37
N ALA A 88 -15.90 -0.53 -8.25
CA ALA A 88 -14.53 -0.07 -8.40
C ALA A 88 -14.03 0.56 -7.07
N TYR A 89 -12.76 0.39 -6.71
CA TYR A 89 -12.21 1.10 -5.55
C TYR A 89 -12.31 2.63 -5.69
N LYS A 90 -12.17 3.17 -6.92
CA LYS A 90 -12.39 4.59 -7.22
C LYS A 90 -13.83 5.03 -6.98
N ASP A 91 -14.83 4.19 -7.24
CA ASP A 91 -16.23 4.50 -6.90
C ASP A 91 -16.45 4.57 -5.39
N VAL A 92 -15.85 3.64 -4.63
CA VAL A 92 -15.88 3.67 -3.15
C VAL A 92 -15.19 4.95 -2.64
N ALA A 93 -14.03 5.29 -3.21
CA ALA A 93 -13.29 6.52 -2.90
C ALA A 93 -14.11 7.78 -3.21
N LYS A 94 -14.89 7.79 -4.29
CA LYS A 94 -15.75 8.91 -4.71
C LYS A 94 -17.02 9.03 -3.86
N LYS A 95 -17.62 7.90 -3.44
CA LYS A 95 -18.85 7.87 -2.63
C LYS A 95 -18.59 8.24 -1.16
N TYR A 96 -17.41 7.95 -0.62
CA TYR A 96 -17.08 8.15 0.79
C TYR A 96 -15.91 9.14 1.00
N PRO A 97 -16.14 10.28 1.70
CA PRO A 97 -15.05 11.14 2.16
C PRO A 97 -14.02 10.39 3.01
N SER A 98 -12.72 10.71 2.87
CA SER A 98 -11.66 10.06 3.65
C SER A 98 -11.62 10.64 5.06
N ASN A 99 -12.18 9.92 6.03
CA ASN A 99 -12.18 10.26 7.46
C ASN A 99 -12.39 9.00 8.33
N ASP A 100 -12.08 9.07 9.62
CA ASP A 100 -12.08 7.91 10.52
C ASP A 100 -13.44 7.21 10.65
N LYS A 101 -14.55 7.96 10.50
CA LYS A 101 -15.91 7.41 10.49
C LYS A 101 -16.10 6.48 9.29
N ASN A 102 -15.72 6.94 8.09
CA ASN A 102 -15.85 6.15 6.87
C ASN A 102 -14.80 5.04 6.77
N ILE A 103 -13.57 5.28 7.21
CA ILE A 103 -12.52 4.24 7.33
C ILE A 103 -13.00 3.12 8.26
N THR A 104 -13.56 3.46 9.44
CA THR A 104 -14.08 2.47 10.38
C THR A 104 -15.34 1.78 9.86
N TYR A 105 -16.25 2.50 9.19
CA TYR A 105 -17.43 1.90 8.55
C TYR A 105 -17.05 0.88 7.47
N LEU A 106 -16.14 1.25 6.56
CA LEU A 106 -15.71 0.37 5.48
C LEU A 106 -14.88 -0.82 5.99
N ALA A 107 -14.02 -0.63 7.00
CA ALA A 107 -13.31 -1.74 7.65
C ALA A 107 -14.28 -2.77 8.27
N ASN A 108 -15.35 -2.31 8.94
CA ASN A 108 -16.41 -3.19 9.44
C ASN A 108 -17.22 -3.85 8.31
N LYS A 109 -17.40 -3.18 7.15
CA LYS A 109 -18.03 -3.80 5.97
C LYS A 109 -17.15 -4.86 5.32
N ILE A 110 -15.83 -4.70 5.30
CA ILE A 110 -14.89 -5.73 4.86
C ILE A 110 -15.00 -6.97 5.77
N ILE A 111 -14.93 -6.79 7.09
CA ILE A 111 -14.97 -7.90 8.05
C ILE A 111 -16.34 -8.61 8.07
N SER A 112 -17.44 -7.86 8.12
CA SER A 112 -18.80 -8.41 8.29
C SER A 112 -19.58 -8.61 6.98
N GLY A 113 -19.01 -8.25 5.82
CA GLY A 113 -19.70 -8.26 4.54
C GLY A 113 -20.84 -7.23 4.41
N GLY A 114 -21.65 -7.38 3.36
CA GLY A 114 -22.87 -6.57 3.20
C GLY A 114 -23.49 -6.58 1.81
N LYS A 115 -24.71 -6.06 1.68
CA LYS A 115 -25.49 -5.93 0.44
C LYS A 115 -26.23 -4.60 0.36
N GLY A 116 -26.84 -4.28 -0.79
CA GLY A 116 -27.78 -3.16 -0.98
C GLY A 116 -27.15 -1.80 -1.27
N VAL A 117 -25.93 -1.53 -0.81
CA VAL A 117 -25.24 -0.23 -1.05
C VAL A 117 -24.78 -0.07 -2.51
N TRP A 118 -24.53 -1.20 -3.20
CA TRP A 118 -23.95 -1.28 -4.55
C TRP A 118 -24.70 -2.26 -5.48
N GLY A 119 -25.91 -2.68 -5.07
CA GLY A 119 -26.69 -3.75 -5.69
C GLY A 119 -26.98 -4.91 -4.73
N ASP A 120 -27.70 -5.91 -5.22
CA ASP A 120 -28.23 -7.03 -4.41
C ASP A 120 -27.23 -8.14 -4.12
N VAL A 121 -26.18 -8.27 -4.94
CA VAL A 121 -25.09 -9.23 -4.73
C VAL A 121 -24.38 -8.90 -3.41
N PRO A 122 -24.33 -9.83 -2.44
CA PRO A 122 -23.63 -9.61 -1.18
C PRO A 122 -22.13 -9.73 -1.37
N MET A 123 -21.37 -8.84 -0.74
CA MET A 123 -19.96 -9.05 -0.44
C MET A 123 -19.84 -10.02 0.73
N THR A 124 -19.10 -11.10 0.55
CA THR A 124 -18.83 -12.13 1.56
C THR A 124 -18.13 -11.51 2.79
N PRO A 125 -18.40 -11.98 4.02
CA PRO A 125 -17.64 -11.56 5.20
C PRO A 125 -16.20 -12.07 5.16
N HIS A 126 -15.24 -11.25 5.58
CA HIS A 126 -13.84 -11.64 5.79
C HIS A 126 -13.50 -11.61 7.30
N PRO A 127 -14.07 -12.51 8.13
CA PRO A 127 -14.02 -12.42 9.60
C PRO A 127 -12.62 -12.64 10.20
N ASN A 128 -11.70 -13.19 9.42
CA ASN A 128 -10.32 -13.47 9.86
C ASN A 128 -9.40 -12.23 9.77
N LEU A 129 -9.87 -11.13 9.19
CA LEU A 129 -9.09 -9.88 9.10
C LEU A 129 -9.15 -9.09 10.41
N ALA A 130 -7.99 -8.70 10.92
CA ALA A 130 -7.91 -7.78 12.05
C ALA A 130 -8.49 -6.40 11.67
N LEU A 131 -9.19 -5.74 12.60
CA LEU A 131 -9.77 -4.41 12.38
C LEU A 131 -8.71 -3.35 12.03
N ALA A 132 -7.46 -3.53 12.46
CA ALA A 132 -6.34 -2.67 12.06
C ALA A 132 -6.01 -2.81 10.56
N ASP A 133 -5.77 -4.02 10.07
CA ASP A 133 -5.47 -4.28 8.66
C ASP A 133 -6.67 -3.90 7.76
N ALA A 134 -7.91 -4.19 8.17
CA ALA A 134 -9.11 -3.77 7.44
C ALA A 134 -9.26 -2.24 7.36
N LYS A 135 -8.76 -1.49 8.37
CA LYS A 135 -8.68 -0.02 8.32
C LYS A 135 -7.57 0.46 7.37
N GLU A 136 -6.43 -0.21 7.28
CA GLU A 136 -5.40 0.12 6.29
C GLU A 136 -5.86 -0.16 4.85
N MET A 137 -6.54 -1.29 4.61
CA MET A 137 -7.22 -1.56 3.34
C MET A 137 -8.21 -0.43 2.99
N ALA A 138 -9.08 -0.03 3.93
CA ALA A 138 -10.06 1.03 3.72
C ALA A 138 -9.41 2.40 3.49
N LYS A 139 -8.34 2.77 4.20
CA LYS A 139 -7.56 3.99 3.97
C LYS A 139 -7.01 4.05 2.54
N TYR A 140 -6.39 2.95 2.09
CA TYR A 140 -5.87 2.86 0.73
C TYR A 140 -6.99 3.02 -0.30
N VAL A 141 -8.10 2.26 -0.18
CA VAL A 141 -9.27 2.43 -1.07
C VAL A 141 -9.76 3.88 -1.12
N LEU A 142 -9.88 4.57 0.02
CA LEU A 142 -10.34 5.97 0.06
C LEU A 142 -9.33 7.00 -0.47
N SER A 143 -8.07 6.63 -0.68
CA SER A 143 -7.03 7.46 -1.30
C SER A 143 -7.06 7.45 -2.84
N LEU A 144 -7.69 6.45 -3.45
CA LEU A 144 -7.73 6.21 -4.91
C LEU A 144 -8.75 7.12 -5.64
N LYS A 145 -8.70 8.43 -5.38
CA LYS A 145 -9.53 9.43 -6.06
C LYS A 145 -9.02 9.77 -7.47
#